data_AF-A0A7S2XCR7-F1
#
_entry.id   AF-A0A7S2XCR7-F1
#
_cell.length_a   1.000
_cell.length_b   1.000
_cell.length_c   1.000
_cell.angle_alpha   90.00
_cell.angle_beta   90.00
_cell.angle_gamma   90.00
#
_symmetry.space_group_name_H-M   'P 1'
#
loop_
_entity.id
_entity.type
_entity.pdbx_description
1 polymer ?
#
loop_
_entity_poly.entity_id
_entity_poly.type
_entity_poly.pdbx_seq_one_letter_code
_entity_poly.pdbx_strand_id
1 'polypeptide(L)'
;FSFGVMLYRMMCGSKPFKGSTDYELDKAVMHKRPGFPTDFFTHDSASLLQGLLAKHPEKRLGCGGRRRKSQIGDMKTLAKTMKQPIKDHPFFATIDWGLLEEGYLDPPFTPSIEVNAPALRDIGEFNLNKLKHYKLGPVYQKTFKRFNYISEKALEDELTIVLRKADENENFEKFASQKPDPTETKPGPCCSLS
;
A
#
# COMPACT_ATOMS: atom_id res chain seq x y z
N PHE A 1 10.59 7.00 -7.46
CA PHE A 1 10.00 8.36 -7.56
C PHE A 1 8.81 8.49 -6.64
N SER A 2 7.76 7.69 -6.80
CA SER A 2 6.57 7.68 -5.93
C SER A 2 6.92 7.60 -4.43
N PHE A 3 7.85 6.72 -4.07
CA PHE A 3 8.35 6.62 -2.69
C PHE A 3 8.88 7.95 -2.13
N GLY A 4 9.69 8.68 -2.90
CA GLY A 4 10.18 10.01 -2.49
C GLY A 4 9.07 11.05 -2.37
N VAL A 5 8.06 11.01 -3.25
CA VAL A 5 6.91 11.93 -3.16
C VAL A 5 6.08 11.67 -1.92
N MET A 6 5.86 10.40 -1.60
CA MET A 6 5.15 9.95 -0.40
C MET A 6 5.91 10.36 0.86
N LEU A 7 7.23 10.10 0.92
CA LEU A 7 8.06 10.42 2.07
C LEU A 7 8.15 11.94 2.32
N TYR A 8 8.26 12.75 1.26
CA TYR A 8 8.18 14.21 1.36
C TYR A 8 6.85 14.66 1.98
N ARG A 9 5.72 14.08 1.55
CA ARG A 9 4.39 14.39 2.12
C ARG A 9 4.26 13.99 3.58
N MET A 10 4.84 12.86 3.99
CA MET A 10 4.81 12.44 5.39
C MET A 10 5.59 13.39 6.31
N MET A 11 6.71 13.95 5.83
CA MET A 11 7.54 14.85 6.64
C MET A 11 6.96 16.26 6.80
N CYS A 12 6.35 16.83 5.75
CA CYS A 12 5.91 18.24 5.79
C CYS A 12 4.44 18.48 5.42
N GLY A 13 3.65 17.42 5.21
CA GLY A 13 2.23 17.49 4.84
C GLY A 13 1.94 18.02 3.43
N SER A 14 2.96 18.47 2.69
CA SER A 14 2.81 19.12 1.38
C SER A 14 3.31 18.25 0.22
N LYS A 15 2.84 18.53 -1.00
CA LYS A 15 3.41 17.92 -2.22
C LYS A 15 4.76 18.60 -2.58
N PRO A 16 5.76 17.84 -3.07
CA PRO A 16 7.06 18.39 -3.49
C PRO A 16 6.97 19.26 -4.76
N PHE A 17 5.94 19.06 -5.58
CA PHE A 17 5.67 19.83 -6.79
C PHE A 17 4.23 20.34 -6.75
N LYS A 18 4.04 21.58 -7.20
CA LYS A 18 2.75 22.28 -7.26
C LYS A 18 2.66 23.07 -8.57
N GLY A 19 1.45 23.20 -9.09
CA GLY A 19 1.10 24.02 -10.25
C GLY A 19 -0.36 24.42 -10.14
N SER A 20 -0.73 25.58 -10.68
CA SER A 20 -2.11 26.07 -10.68
C SER A 20 -2.97 25.36 -11.73
N THR A 21 -2.32 24.78 -12.75
CA THR A 21 -2.92 23.95 -13.79
C THR A 21 -2.18 22.61 -13.89
N ASP A 22 -2.81 21.61 -14.52
CA ASP A 22 -2.18 20.30 -14.77
C ASP A 22 -0.89 20.44 -15.59
N TYR A 23 -0.90 21.32 -16.61
CA TYR A 23 0.28 21.61 -17.41
C TYR A 23 1.44 22.21 -16.58
N GLU A 24 1.14 23.13 -15.66
CA GLU A 24 2.15 23.68 -14.77
C GLU A 24 2.67 22.66 -13.77
N LEU A 25 1.79 21.77 -13.28
CA LEU A 25 2.17 20.69 -12.39
C LEU A 25 3.09 19.70 -13.11
N ASP A 26 2.77 19.31 -14.34
CA ASP A 26 3.60 18.44 -15.17
C ASP A 26 4.96 19.08 -15.43
N LYS A 27 4.98 20.37 -15.82
CA LYS A 27 6.22 21.13 -15.99
C LYS A 27 7.04 21.17 -14.70
N ALA A 28 6.39 21.33 -13.54
CA ALA A 28 7.05 21.29 -12.23
C ALA A 28 7.63 19.91 -11.92
N VAL A 29 6.89 18.84 -12.19
CA VAL A 29 7.34 17.45 -12.02
C VAL A 29 8.49 17.13 -12.97
N MET A 30 8.52 17.68 -14.17
CA MET A 30 9.61 17.44 -15.13
C MET A 30 10.87 18.24 -14.81
N HIS A 31 10.75 19.52 -14.46
CA HIS A 31 11.91 20.43 -14.48
C HIS A 31 12.26 21.06 -13.13
N LYS A 32 11.29 21.27 -12.24
CA LYS A 32 11.57 21.93 -10.96
C LYS A 32 12.22 20.96 -9.98
N ARG A 33 13.15 21.47 -9.16
CA ARG A 33 13.67 20.76 -7.99
C ARG A 33 12.77 21.09 -6.79
N PRO A 34 12.44 20.11 -5.94
CA PRO A 34 11.70 20.38 -4.71
C PRO A 34 12.54 21.21 -3.74
N GLY A 35 11.89 22.05 -2.94
CA GLY A 35 12.53 22.76 -1.83
C GLY A 35 12.56 21.90 -0.57
N PHE A 36 13.56 22.13 0.29
CA PHE A 36 13.69 21.41 1.57
C PHE A 36 13.86 22.43 2.71
N PRO A 37 12.76 23.02 3.22
CA PRO A 37 12.84 23.91 4.38
C PRO A 37 13.42 23.18 5.60
N THR A 38 14.33 23.84 6.31
CA THR A 38 15.04 23.25 7.47
C THR A 38 14.14 22.88 8.63
N ASP A 39 12.96 23.49 8.72
CA ASP A 39 11.97 23.21 9.78
C ASP A 39 11.40 21.78 9.71
N PHE A 40 11.44 21.16 8.52
CA PHE A 40 10.89 19.81 8.28
C PHE A 40 11.94 18.79 7.85
N PHE A 41 13.08 19.25 7.32
CA PHE A 41 14.06 18.37 6.67
C PHE A 41 15.45 18.52 7.28
N THR A 42 15.95 17.42 7.83
CA THR A 42 17.38 17.27 8.15
C THR A 42 18.20 17.12 6.87
N HIS A 43 19.51 17.32 6.97
CA HIS A 43 20.45 17.12 5.86
C HIS A 43 20.26 15.74 5.19
N ASP A 44 20.17 14.68 6.00
CA ASP A 44 20.06 13.32 5.48
C ASP A 44 18.71 13.04 4.84
N SER A 45 17.62 13.58 5.38
CA SER A 45 16.30 13.47 4.75
C SER A 45 16.24 14.20 3.40
N ALA A 46 16.87 15.39 3.31
CA ALA A 46 16.95 16.16 2.08
C ALA A 46 17.81 15.44 1.03
N SER A 47 18.97 14.90 1.43
CA SER A 47 19.85 14.11 0.56
C SER A 47 19.13 12.89 -0.01
N LEU A 48 18.43 12.13 0.85
CA LEU A 48 17.62 10.98 0.46
C LEU A 48 16.58 11.37 -0.59
N LEU A 49 15.81 12.43 -0.31
CA LEU A 49 14.74 12.89 -1.20
C LEU A 49 15.27 13.45 -2.51
N GLN A 50 16.42 14.13 -2.53
CA GLN A 50 17.09 14.55 -3.76
C GLN A 50 17.41 13.34 -4.66
N GLY A 51 17.95 12.27 -4.08
CA GLY A 51 18.23 11.03 -4.79
C GLY A 51 16.96 10.34 -5.31
N LEU A 52 15.92 10.23 -4.49
CA LEU A 52 14.66 9.56 -4.85
C LEU A 52 13.82 10.35 -5.87
N LEU A 53 13.91 11.68 -5.85
CA LEU A 53 13.16 12.61 -6.72
C LEU A 53 13.96 13.06 -7.94
N ALA A 54 15.12 12.47 -8.20
CA ALA A 54 15.89 12.71 -9.41
C ALA A 54 15.02 12.46 -10.66
N LYS A 55 15.06 13.41 -11.60
CA LYS A 55 14.21 13.38 -12.81
C LYS A 55 14.58 12.23 -13.73
N HIS A 56 15.88 12.09 -14.01
CA HIS A 56 16.41 10.99 -14.81
C HIS A 56 16.44 9.70 -13.98
N PRO A 57 15.75 8.62 -14.42
CA PRO A 57 15.74 7.34 -13.71
C PRO A 57 17.14 6.75 -13.49
N GLU A 58 18.04 6.91 -14.46
CA GLU A 58 19.45 6.47 -14.40
C GLU A 58 20.22 7.06 -13.20
N LYS A 59 19.85 8.28 -12.78
CA LYS A 59 20.46 9.01 -11.66
C LYS A 59 19.66 8.86 -10.36
N ARG A 60 18.54 8.14 -10.39
CA ARG A 60 17.62 8.04 -9.26
C ARG A 60 18.07 6.97 -8.29
N LEU A 61 18.08 7.32 -7.00
CA LEU A 61 18.40 6.38 -5.93
C LEU A 61 17.46 5.16 -5.98
N GLY A 62 18.03 3.97 -5.87
CA GLY A 62 17.31 2.69 -5.97
C GLY A 62 17.00 2.21 -7.39
N CYS A 63 17.26 3.02 -8.43
CA CYS A 63 17.09 2.60 -9.82
C CYS A 63 18.36 1.98 -10.43
N GLY A 64 19.43 1.77 -9.63
CA GLY A 64 20.66 1.08 -9.98
C GLY A 64 21.20 1.52 -11.34
N GLY A 65 22.01 2.59 -11.37
CA GLY A 65 22.56 3.14 -12.62
C GLY A 65 23.01 2.02 -13.56
N ARG A 66 22.29 1.84 -14.67
CA ARG A 66 22.68 0.93 -15.73
C ARG A 66 23.87 1.57 -16.44
N ARG A 67 25.08 1.42 -15.89
CA ARG A 67 26.39 1.43 -16.58
C ARG A 67 27.52 1.73 -15.60
N ARG A 68 28.04 0.66 -15.01
CA ARG A 68 29.49 0.39 -15.04
C ARG A 68 29.73 -1.11 -15.05
N LYS A 69 29.29 -1.77 -16.13
CA LYS A 69 29.98 -2.98 -16.62
C LYS A 69 31.24 -2.49 -17.32
N SER A 70 32.38 -2.79 -16.72
CA SER A 70 33.78 -2.56 -17.10
C SER A 70 34.43 -1.89 -15.90
N GLN A 71 34.72 -2.64 -14.85
CA GLN A 71 35.87 -3.56 -14.80
C GLN A 71 35.48 -4.89 -14.12
N ILE A 72 36.20 -5.94 -14.53
CA ILE A 72 36.14 -7.34 -14.11
C ILE A 72 35.77 -7.54 -12.63
N GLY A 73 34.75 -8.35 -12.37
CA GLY A 73 34.35 -8.81 -11.03
C GLY A 73 33.07 -9.65 -11.08
N ASP A 74 33.08 -10.81 -10.44
CA ASP A 74 32.11 -11.91 -10.61
C ASP A 74 30.63 -11.53 -10.55
N MET A 75 29.83 -12.22 -11.39
CA MET A 75 28.37 -12.03 -11.55
C MET A 75 27.58 -12.12 -10.23
N LYS A 76 28.10 -12.85 -9.24
CA LYS A 76 27.46 -13.04 -7.93
C LYS A 76 27.60 -11.83 -6.99
N THR A 77 28.62 -10.99 -7.21
CA THR A 77 28.86 -9.75 -6.44
C THR A 77 28.01 -8.59 -6.96
N LEU A 78 27.69 -8.57 -8.26
CA LEU A 78 26.92 -7.50 -8.90
C LEU A 78 25.47 -7.40 -8.41
N ALA A 79 24.84 -8.54 -8.07
CA ALA A 79 23.48 -8.57 -7.55
C ALA A 79 23.35 -8.05 -6.12
N LYS A 80 24.43 -8.14 -5.32
CA LYS A 80 24.47 -7.64 -3.93
C LYS A 80 24.53 -6.10 -3.90
N THR A 81 25.23 -5.46 -4.83
CA THR A 81 25.35 -3.99 -4.90
C THR A 81 24.10 -3.29 -5.41
N MET A 82 23.19 -3.98 -6.11
CA MET A 82 22.01 -3.35 -6.73
C MET A 82 20.83 -3.09 -5.77
N LYS A 83 20.71 -3.84 -4.67
CA LYS A 83 19.63 -3.70 -3.69
C LYS A 83 19.94 -2.76 -2.51
N GLN A 84 21.18 -2.30 -2.37
CA GLN A 84 21.64 -1.64 -1.14
C GLN A 84 21.76 -0.10 -1.10
N PRO A 85 21.47 0.72 -2.15
CA PRO A 85 21.68 2.16 -2.01
C PRO A 85 20.61 2.89 -1.16
N ILE A 86 19.40 2.33 -0.97
CA ILE A 86 18.36 2.97 -0.16
C ILE A 86 18.50 2.59 1.31
N LYS A 87 18.62 1.29 1.61
CA LYS A 87 18.69 0.78 2.99
C LYS A 87 19.93 1.28 3.74
N ASP A 88 21.04 1.46 3.01
CA ASP A 88 22.31 1.94 3.56
C ASP A 88 22.40 3.48 3.64
N HIS A 89 21.35 4.20 3.21
CA HIS A 89 21.37 5.66 3.25
C HIS A 89 21.37 6.17 4.71
N PRO A 90 22.16 7.20 5.07
CA PRO A 90 22.28 7.70 6.45
C PRO A 90 20.95 8.02 7.16
N PHE A 91 19.94 8.45 6.39
CA PHE A 91 18.57 8.63 6.88
C PHE A 91 18.00 7.39 7.61
N PHE A 92 18.40 6.18 7.23
CA PHE A 92 17.97 4.92 7.84
C PHE A 92 19.02 4.30 8.77
N ALA A 93 20.05 5.05 9.18
CA ALA A 93 21.16 4.51 9.99
C ALA A 93 20.71 3.92 11.34
N THR A 94 19.56 4.33 11.87
CA THR A 94 18.99 3.83 13.12
C THR A 94 18.09 2.60 12.94
N ILE A 95 17.87 2.14 11.71
CA ILE A 95 16.97 1.03 11.41
C ILE A 95 17.75 -0.26 11.29
N ASP A 96 17.47 -1.22 12.17
CA ASP A 96 17.85 -2.61 11.96
C ASP A 96 16.87 -3.26 10.99
N TRP A 97 17.33 -3.52 9.77
CA TRP A 97 16.49 -4.09 8.71
C TRP A 97 16.11 -5.55 8.97
N GLY A 98 16.93 -6.31 9.71
CA GLY A 98 16.61 -7.69 10.06
C GLY A 98 15.47 -7.74 11.08
N LEU A 99 15.57 -6.95 12.15
CA LEU A 99 14.51 -6.83 13.14
C LEU A 99 13.22 -6.25 12.54
N LEU A 100 13.33 -5.29 11.62
CA LEU A 100 12.17 -4.72 10.93
C LEU A 100 11.45 -5.77 10.06
N GLU A 101 12.19 -6.57 9.29
CA GLU A 101 11.61 -7.60 8.40
C GLU A 101 10.95 -8.73 9.19
N GLU A 102 11.47 -9.06 10.36
CA GLU A 102 10.89 -10.05 11.28
C GLU A 102 9.80 -9.46 12.20
N GLY A 103 9.55 -8.14 12.14
CA GLY A 103 8.49 -7.48 12.90
C GLY A 103 8.80 -7.26 14.39
N TYR A 104 10.07 -7.24 14.79
CA TYR A 104 10.52 -7.05 16.18
C TYR A 104 10.72 -5.59 16.60
N LEU A 105 10.57 -4.63 15.69
CA LEU A 105 10.66 -3.21 16.03
C LEU A 105 9.29 -2.68 16.46
N ASP A 106 9.24 -2.01 17.60
CA ASP A 106 8.03 -1.34 18.06
C ASP A 106 7.66 -0.20 17.08
N PRO A 107 6.40 -0.13 16.63
CA PRO A 107 5.96 0.94 15.76
C PRO A 107 5.92 2.26 16.53
N PRO A 108 6.30 3.40 15.92
CA PRO A 108 6.28 4.70 16.59
C PRO A 108 4.86 5.20 16.92
N PHE A 109 3.84 4.57 16.33
CA PHE A 109 2.44 4.85 16.59
C PHE A 109 1.64 3.55 16.55
N THR A 110 0.87 3.31 17.60
CA THR A 110 -0.12 2.23 17.67
C THR A 110 -1.52 2.85 17.62
N PRO A 111 -2.34 2.56 16.60
CA PRO A 111 -3.68 3.11 16.50
C PRO A 111 -4.57 2.62 17.64
N SER A 112 -5.51 3.46 18.08
CA SER A 112 -6.59 3.05 18.97
C SER A 112 -7.57 2.12 18.26
N ILE A 113 -8.47 1.48 19.01
CA ILE A 113 -9.54 0.60 18.48
C ILE A 113 -10.61 1.42 17.74
N GLU A 114 -10.49 2.75 17.70
CA GLU A 114 -11.44 3.63 17.04
C GLU A 114 -11.35 3.54 15.50
N VAL A 115 -12.46 3.84 14.84
CA VAL A 115 -12.54 3.81 13.38
C VAL A 115 -11.74 4.99 12.79
N ASN A 116 -10.58 4.68 12.20
CA ASN A 116 -9.77 5.65 11.46
C ASN A 116 -10.22 5.78 9.99
N ALA A 117 -11.48 6.17 9.78
CA ALA A 117 -12.06 6.39 8.45
C ALA A 117 -13.10 7.53 8.49
N PRO A 118 -13.42 8.17 7.34
CA PRO A 118 -14.52 9.13 7.25
C PRO A 118 -15.84 8.51 7.73
N ALA A 119 -16.75 9.32 8.28
CA ALA A 119 -18.06 8.81 8.67
C ALA A 119 -18.87 8.42 7.42
N LEU A 120 -19.72 7.40 7.54
CA LEU A 120 -20.52 6.91 6.41
C LEU A 120 -21.37 8.02 5.75
N ARG A 121 -21.87 8.96 6.55
CA ARG A 121 -22.62 10.15 6.07
C ARG A 121 -21.79 11.10 5.19
N ASP A 122 -20.47 11.07 5.32
CA ASP A 122 -19.55 11.90 4.54
C ASP A 122 -19.14 11.20 3.22
N ILE A 123 -19.46 9.91 3.09
CA ILE A 123 -19.28 9.12 1.87
C ILE A 123 -20.55 9.33 1.03
N GLY A 124 -20.45 10.11 -0.04
CA GLY A 124 -21.58 10.39 -0.92
C GLY A 124 -22.27 9.13 -1.47
N GLU A 125 -23.55 9.27 -1.85
CA GLU A 125 -24.35 8.15 -2.36
C GLU A 125 -24.04 7.79 -3.82
N PHE A 126 -23.95 6.49 -4.09
CA PHE A 126 -23.86 5.99 -5.46
C PHE A 126 -25.25 5.90 -6.09
N ASN A 127 -25.46 6.62 -7.21
CA ASN A 127 -26.71 6.53 -7.95
C ASN A 127 -26.78 5.23 -8.77
N LEU A 128 -27.35 4.18 -8.16
CA LEU A 128 -27.53 2.86 -8.78
C LEU A 128 -28.44 2.87 -10.01
N ASN A 129 -29.30 3.89 -10.17
CA ASN A 129 -30.15 3.99 -11.38
C ASN A 129 -29.30 4.16 -12.64
N LYS A 130 -28.11 4.78 -12.54
CA LYS A 130 -27.15 4.90 -13.65
C LYS A 130 -26.64 3.53 -14.13
N LEU A 131 -26.66 2.51 -13.27
CA LEU A 131 -26.13 1.19 -13.56
C LEU A 131 -27.17 0.22 -14.16
N LYS A 132 -28.48 0.54 -14.06
CA LYS A 132 -29.58 -0.35 -14.49
C LYS A 132 -29.53 -0.77 -15.97
N HIS A 133 -28.95 0.06 -16.82
CA HIS A 133 -28.83 -0.20 -18.26
C HIS A 133 -27.61 -1.05 -18.64
N TYR A 134 -26.66 -1.24 -17.73
CA TYR A 134 -25.45 -2.02 -18.00
C TYR A 134 -25.67 -3.49 -17.64
N LYS A 135 -25.90 -4.33 -18.66
CA LYS A 135 -25.91 -5.79 -18.52
C LYS A 135 -24.53 -6.34 -18.86
N LEU A 136 -23.97 -7.17 -17.98
CA LEU A 136 -22.71 -7.87 -18.27
C LEU A 136 -22.95 -8.88 -19.39
N GLY A 137 -22.42 -8.58 -20.59
CA GLY A 137 -22.49 -9.50 -21.72
C GLY A 137 -21.66 -10.77 -21.51
N PRO A 138 -21.92 -11.85 -22.27
CA PRO A 138 -21.23 -13.14 -22.11
C PRO A 138 -19.70 -13.05 -22.29
N VAL A 139 -19.23 -12.13 -23.13
CA VAL A 139 -17.80 -11.87 -23.35
C VAL A 139 -17.15 -11.31 -22.08
N TYR A 140 -17.82 -10.36 -21.43
CA TYR A 140 -17.32 -9.74 -20.20
C TYR A 140 -17.44 -10.70 -19.01
N GLN A 141 -18.51 -11.50 -18.91
CA GLN A 141 -18.60 -12.53 -17.86
C GLN A 141 -17.46 -13.56 -17.93
N LYS A 142 -16.99 -13.90 -19.14
CA LYS A 142 -15.87 -14.82 -19.32
C LYS A 142 -14.56 -14.29 -18.71
N THR A 143 -14.36 -12.96 -18.59
CA THR A 143 -13.14 -12.40 -18.00
C THR A 143 -13.04 -12.70 -16.50
N PHE A 144 -14.18 -12.92 -15.81
CA PHE A 144 -14.21 -13.26 -14.38
C PHE A 144 -14.06 -14.75 -14.07
N LYS A 145 -13.97 -15.63 -15.07
CA LYS A 145 -13.86 -17.08 -14.82
C LYS A 145 -12.67 -17.48 -13.95
N ARG A 146 -11.61 -16.67 -13.94
CA ARG A 146 -10.39 -16.89 -13.13
C ARG A 146 -10.22 -15.83 -12.04
N PHE A 147 -11.32 -15.20 -11.63
CA PHE A 147 -11.31 -14.16 -10.60
C PHE A 147 -11.16 -14.73 -9.19
N ASN A 148 -11.82 -15.86 -8.92
CA ASN A 148 -11.76 -16.50 -7.61
C ASN A 148 -10.35 -17.06 -7.35
N TYR A 149 -9.82 -16.75 -6.17
CA TYR A 149 -8.51 -17.18 -5.71
C TYR A 149 -8.57 -17.41 -4.19
N ILE A 150 -7.88 -18.44 -3.71
CA ILE A 150 -7.67 -18.73 -2.29
C ILE A 150 -6.18 -18.88 -2.07
N SER A 151 -5.63 -18.20 -1.06
CA SER A 151 -4.25 -18.37 -0.66
C SER A 151 -4.15 -19.52 0.35
N GLU A 152 -3.53 -20.63 -0.06
CA GLU A 152 -3.28 -21.78 0.82
C GLU A 152 -2.49 -21.35 2.06
N LYS A 153 -1.43 -20.55 1.88
CA LYS A 153 -0.62 -20.02 2.97
C LYS A 153 -1.44 -19.21 3.98
N ALA A 154 -2.30 -18.30 3.51
CA ALA A 154 -3.11 -17.49 4.42
C ALA A 154 -4.10 -18.35 5.22
N LEU A 155 -4.65 -19.41 4.59
CA LEU A 155 -5.53 -20.36 5.26
C LEU A 155 -4.79 -21.20 6.30
N GLU A 156 -3.57 -21.65 5.99
CA GLU A 156 -2.70 -22.38 6.92
C GLU A 156 -2.33 -21.51 8.13
N ASP A 157 -1.96 -20.25 7.88
CA ASP A 157 -1.63 -19.27 8.91
C ASP A 157 -2.87 -19.01 9.82
N GLU A 158 -4.06 -18.84 9.23
CA GLU A 158 -5.33 -18.66 9.95
C GLU A 158 -5.67 -19.89 10.80
N LEU A 159 -5.59 -21.09 10.22
CA LEU A 159 -5.88 -22.34 10.93
C LEU A 159 -4.94 -22.51 12.13
N THR A 160 -3.66 -22.21 11.96
CA THR A 160 -2.66 -22.29 13.04
C THR A 160 -3.00 -21.33 14.18
N ILE A 161 -3.40 -20.10 13.87
CA ILE A 161 -3.83 -19.10 14.87
C ILE A 161 -5.05 -19.60 15.64
N VAL A 162 -6.05 -20.15 14.93
CA VAL A 162 -7.27 -20.66 15.54
C VAL A 162 -6.97 -21.87 16.44
N LEU A 163 -6.18 -22.83 15.97
CA LEU A 163 -5.81 -24.01 16.77
C LEU A 163 -5.08 -23.63 18.05
N ARG A 164 -4.10 -22.71 17.97
CA ARG A 164 -3.37 -22.22 19.14
C ARG A 164 -4.30 -21.58 20.18
N LYS A 165 -5.21 -20.73 19.74
CA LYS A 165 -6.18 -20.07 20.63
C LYS A 165 -7.20 -21.05 21.23
N ALA A 166 -7.50 -22.15 20.54
CA ALA A 166 -8.33 -23.25 21.05
C ALA A 166 -7.61 -24.03 22.14
N ASP A 167 -6.31 -24.30 21.97
CA ASP A 167 -5.48 -24.87 23.04
C ASP A 167 -5.41 -23.96 24.27
N GLU A 168 -5.46 -22.63 24.07
CA GLU A 168 -5.52 -21.62 25.13
C GLU A 168 -6.94 -21.46 25.74
N ASN A 169 -7.92 -22.31 25.37
CA ASN A 169 -9.32 -22.29 25.84
C ASN A 169 -10.09 -20.98 25.57
N GLU A 170 -9.70 -20.20 24.55
CA GLU A 170 -10.48 -19.04 24.13
C GLU A 170 -11.80 -19.47 23.47
N ASN A 171 -12.94 -18.84 23.82
CA ASN A 171 -14.24 -19.19 23.23
C ASN A 171 -14.40 -18.59 21.82
N PHE A 172 -14.57 -19.45 20.82
CA PHE A 172 -14.75 -19.11 19.39
C PHE A 172 -16.20 -19.03 18.92
N GLU A 173 -17.17 -19.46 19.73
CA GLU A 173 -18.58 -19.43 19.32
C GLU A 173 -19.07 -18.00 19.05
N LYS A 174 -18.39 -17.00 19.62
CA LYS A 174 -18.65 -15.57 19.33
C LYS A 174 -18.33 -15.15 17.88
N PHE A 175 -17.50 -15.91 17.17
CA PHE A 175 -17.10 -15.63 15.78
C PHE A 175 -17.73 -16.58 14.76
N ALA A 176 -18.28 -17.70 15.21
CA ALA A 176 -19.05 -18.57 14.34
C ALA A 176 -20.27 -17.78 13.83
N SER A 177 -20.55 -17.88 12.53
CA SER A 177 -21.81 -17.37 11.98
C SER A 177 -22.95 -17.95 12.82
N GLN A 178 -23.65 -17.10 13.56
CA GLN A 178 -24.86 -17.51 14.27
C GLN A 178 -25.79 -18.11 13.21
N LYS A 179 -26.26 -19.33 13.44
CA LYS A 179 -27.29 -19.91 12.57
C LYS A 179 -28.44 -18.89 12.54
N PRO A 180 -28.96 -18.55 11.35
CA PRO A 180 -30.10 -17.64 11.27
C PRO A 180 -31.21 -18.18 12.16
N ASP A 181 -31.79 -17.30 12.98
CA ASP A 181 -32.88 -17.65 13.89
C ASP A 181 -34.04 -18.26 13.06
N PRO A 182 -34.46 -19.50 13.33
CA PRO A 182 -35.56 -20.13 12.61
C PRO A 182 -36.90 -19.37 12.73
N THR A 183 -37.00 -18.39 13.64
CA THR A 183 -38.20 -17.55 13.80
C THR A 183 -38.22 -16.30 12.92
N GLU A 184 -37.14 -15.96 12.21
CA GLU A 184 -37.08 -14.81 11.29
C GLU A 184 -37.51 -15.16 9.85
N THR A 185 -38.62 -15.89 9.70
CA THR A 185 -39.32 -16.00 8.41
C THR A 185 -40.40 -14.91 8.32
N LYS A 186 -40.00 -13.68 7.97
CA LYS A 186 -40.97 -12.74 7.39
C LYS A 186 -41.12 -13.06 5.90
N PRO A 187 -42.31 -13.46 5.41
CA PRO A 187 -42.55 -13.61 3.99
C PRO A 187 -42.54 -12.22 3.35
N GLY A 188 -41.41 -11.84 2.74
CA GLY A 188 -41.36 -10.72 1.81
C GLY A 188 -42.20 -11.05 0.57
N PRO A 189 -42.89 -10.07 -0.04
CA PRO A 189 -43.76 -10.32 -1.18
C PRO A 189 -42.93 -10.86 -2.35
N CYS A 190 -43.22 -12.11 -2.70
CA CYS A 190 -42.74 -12.76 -3.90
C CYS A 190 -43.26 -11.95 -5.10
N CYS A 191 -42.36 -11.34 -5.87
CA CYS A 191 -42.70 -10.74 -7.15
C CYS A 191 -43.14 -11.86 -8.11
N SER A 192 -44.46 -12.00 -8.28
CA SER A 192 -45.06 -12.75 -9.37
C SER A 192 -44.75 -12.03 -10.68
N LEU A 193 -43.94 -12.67 -11.53
CA LEU A 193 -43.86 -12.35 -12.95
C LEU A 193 -45.18 -12.78 -13.60
N SER A 194 -45.89 -11.82 -14.17
CA SER A 194 -46.87 -12.01 -15.23
C SER A 194 -46.58 -10.98 -16.31
#